data_AF-A0A7S2ECI1-F1
#
_entry.id   AF-A0A7S2ECI1-F1
#
_cell.length_a   1.000
_cell.length_b   1.000
_cell.length_c   1.000
_cell.angle_alpha   90.00
_cell.angle_beta   90.00
_cell.angle_gamma   90.00
#
_symmetry.space_group_name_H-M   'P 1'
#
loop_
_entity.id
_entity.type
_entity.pdbx_description
1 polymer ?
#
loop_
_entity_poly.entity_id
_entity_poly.type
_entity_poly.pdbx_seq_one_letter_code
_entity_poly.pdbx_strand_id
1 'polypeptide(L)'
;AGASAAGDADADADAGGPPEPPPTPPPVPRKKRRSLHRITSLIRIHDLGIDGSAVPPKDDRDFDDDGVAAAAAAAVPRCKRPDLLHLACPDGAAAVIEALVKVGLKCITDEGPMWTPVRDTERILSKRVPAPEPGEWNRAEGFSEVLVWQGKFDHGGYGCDLPVVKARGNVTAPARKLLDLLLDSGRVKEYNKMSLGRKDEYYFQEGVEDRDAGFRGVAKIVRGSVKPPIIRK
;
A
#
# COMPACT_ATOMS: atom_id res chain seq x y z
N ALA A 1 -29.91 91.35 -40.50
CA ALA A 1 -28.61 91.75 -39.91
C ALA A 1 -28.23 90.70 -38.87
N GLY A 2 -27.10 90.04 -39.04
CA GLY A 2 -26.64 88.97 -38.14
C GLY A 2 -25.60 88.13 -38.87
N ALA A 3 -24.33 88.43 -38.62
CA ALA A 3 -23.16 87.94 -39.34
C ALA A 3 -22.55 86.69 -38.70
N SER A 4 -21.71 86.02 -39.51
CA SER A 4 -20.44 85.40 -39.11
C SER A 4 -20.47 84.16 -38.21
N ALA A 5 -19.96 83.03 -38.72
CA ALA A 5 -18.60 82.58 -38.41
C ALA A 5 -18.28 81.29 -39.20
N ALA A 6 -17.18 81.35 -39.95
CA ALA A 6 -16.51 80.21 -40.54
C ALA A 6 -15.83 79.37 -39.44
N GLY A 7 -15.84 78.05 -39.60
CA GLY A 7 -15.09 77.11 -38.79
C GLY A 7 -14.51 76.05 -39.70
N ASP A 8 -13.24 76.24 -40.06
CA ASP A 8 -12.38 75.23 -40.67
C ASP A 8 -12.19 74.06 -39.70
N ALA A 9 -12.32 72.83 -40.20
CA ALA A 9 -11.99 71.62 -39.47
C ALA A 9 -11.01 70.80 -40.33
N ASP A 10 -9.75 70.83 -39.89
CA ASP A 10 -8.63 70.07 -40.41
C ASP A 10 -8.92 68.56 -40.39
N ALA A 11 -8.67 67.92 -41.53
CA ALA A 11 -8.74 66.47 -41.71
C ALA A 11 -7.34 65.88 -41.50
N ASP A 12 -7.02 65.50 -40.27
CA ASP A 12 -5.87 64.64 -39.97
C ASP A 12 -6.22 63.18 -40.28
N ALA A 13 -5.73 62.71 -41.42
CA ALA A 13 -5.77 61.30 -41.81
C ALA A 13 -4.71 60.52 -41.04
N ASP A 14 -5.12 59.91 -39.93
CA ASP A 14 -4.32 58.96 -39.15
C ASP A 14 -4.08 57.67 -39.96
N ALA A 15 -2.83 57.49 -40.40
CA ALA A 15 -2.38 56.32 -41.15
C ALA A 15 -2.23 55.13 -40.19
N GLY A 16 -3.27 54.31 -40.11
CA GLY A 16 -3.28 53.05 -39.35
C GLY A 16 -2.10 52.15 -39.73
N GLY A 17 -1.13 52.04 -38.82
CA GLY A 17 -0.05 51.06 -38.91
C GLY A 17 -0.58 49.62 -38.84
N PRO A 18 0.12 48.65 -39.46
CA PRO A 18 -0.31 47.26 -39.48
C PRO A 18 -0.42 46.70 -38.06
N PRO A 19 -1.45 45.88 -37.78
CA PRO A 19 -1.70 45.34 -36.45
C PRO A 19 -0.50 44.50 -35.98
N GLU A 20 -0.01 44.83 -34.79
CA GLU A 20 1.09 44.13 -34.14
C GLU A 20 0.73 42.65 -33.95
N PRO A 21 1.61 41.70 -34.35
CA PRO A 21 1.32 40.28 -34.24
C PRO A 21 1.12 39.89 -32.76
N PRO A 22 0.18 38.98 -32.47
CA PRO A 22 -0.13 38.59 -31.10
C PRO A 22 1.10 37.98 -30.41
N PRO A 23 1.31 38.26 -29.11
CA PRO A 23 2.45 37.79 -28.36
C PRO A 23 2.51 36.26 -28.35
N THR A 24 3.69 35.72 -28.63
CA THR A 24 3.92 34.28 -28.69
C THR A 24 3.68 33.67 -27.30
N PRO A 25 2.85 32.62 -27.17
CA PRO A 25 2.53 32.04 -25.87
C PRO A 25 3.79 31.46 -25.21
N PRO A 26 3.91 31.58 -23.87
CA PRO A 26 5.08 31.08 -23.15
C PRO A 26 5.23 29.56 -23.32
N PRO A 27 6.47 29.04 -23.35
CA PRO A 27 6.73 27.62 -23.52
C PRO A 27 6.10 26.82 -22.39
N VAL A 28 5.19 25.90 -22.75
CA VAL A 28 4.51 25.02 -21.79
C VAL A 28 5.57 24.17 -21.05
N PRO A 29 5.61 24.22 -19.71
CA PRO A 29 6.59 23.45 -18.94
C PRO A 29 6.40 21.95 -19.20
N ARG A 30 7.42 21.33 -19.78
CA ARG A 30 7.44 19.88 -20.04
C ARG A 30 7.35 19.15 -18.70
N LYS A 31 6.23 18.45 -18.47
CA LYS A 31 6.03 17.59 -17.29
C LYS A 31 7.20 16.60 -17.20
N LYS A 32 8.03 16.74 -16.15
CA LYS A 32 9.10 15.79 -15.83
C LYS A 32 8.47 14.40 -15.68
N ARG A 33 8.88 13.46 -16.53
CA ARG A 33 8.40 12.07 -16.48
C ARG A 33 8.93 11.44 -15.18
N ARG A 34 8.03 11.11 -14.26
CA ARG A 34 8.36 10.36 -13.04
C ARG A 34 8.82 8.96 -13.44
N SER A 35 10.00 8.54 -12.97
CA SER A 35 10.45 7.15 -13.13
C SER A 35 9.54 6.25 -12.29
N LEU A 36 9.10 5.15 -12.89
CA LEU A 36 8.33 4.11 -12.20
C LEU A 36 9.31 3.37 -11.27
N HIS A 37 9.25 3.68 -9.99
CA HIS A 37 10.00 2.97 -8.96
C HIS A 37 9.38 1.57 -8.75
N ARG A 38 10.22 0.59 -8.39
CA ARG A 38 9.78 -0.76 -7.99
C ARG A 38 8.79 -0.62 -6.83
N ILE A 39 7.55 -1.02 -7.08
CA ILE A 39 6.49 -1.02 -6.05
C ILE A 39 6.68 -2.29 -5.21
N THR A 40 7.01 -2.12 -3.93
CA THR A 40 6.91 -3.18 -2.93
C THR A 40 5.47 -3.20 -2.42
N SER A 41 4.65 -4.14 -2.91
CA SER A 41 3.27 -4.29 -2.45
C SER A 41 3.22 -5.17 -1.18
N LEU A 42 2.64 -4.65 -0.11
CA LEU A 42 2.24 -5.45 1.05
C LEU A 42 0.75 -5.80 0.88
N ILE A 43 0.43 -7.09 0.76
CA ILE A 43 -0.95 -7.58 0.78
C ILE A 43 -1.18 -8.15 2.17
N ARG A 44 -2.12 -7.58 2.94
CA ARG A 44 -2.66 -8.21 4.15
C ARG A 44 -4.18 -8.34 4.01
N ILE A 45 -4.68 -9.47 4.47
CA ILE A 45 -6.10 -9.81 4.55
C ILE A 45 -6.48 -9.60 6.02
N HIS A 46 -7.36 -8.64 6.31
CA HIS A 46 -8.01 -8.52 7.62
C HIS A 46 -9.50 -8.25 7.43
N ASP A 47 -10.29 -8.75 8.39
CA ASP A 47 -11.75 -8.82 8.52
C ASP A 47 -12.49 -9.72 7.51
N LEU A 48 -12.60 -11.01 7.87
CA LEU A 48 -13.83 -11.74 7.65
C LEU A 48 -14.47 -11.88 9.04
N GLY A 49 -15.65 -11.28 9.22
CA GLY A 49 -16.38 -11.31 10.48
C GLY A 49 -16.39 -12.70 11.10
N ILE A 50 -15.61 -12.86 12.17
CA ILE A 50 -15.82 -13.92 13.14
C ILE A 50 -16.94 -13.35 14.01
N ASP A 51 -18.14 -13.88 13.83
CA ASP A 51 -19.25 -13.58 14.71
C ASP A 51 -18.79 -13.80 16.16
N GLY A 52 -18.88 -12.77 16.99
CA GLY A 52 -18.35 -12.72 18.36
C GLY A 52 -19.04 -13.66 19.36
N SER A 53 -19.57 -14.81 18.92
CA SER A 53 -20.25 -15.78 19.77
C SER A 53 -19.43 -17.03 20.11
N ALA A 54 -18.23 -17.19 19.56
CA ALA A 54 -17.34 -18.27 19.97
C ALA A 54 -16.44 -17.80 21.12
N VAL A 55 -16.97 -17.81 22.34
CA VAL A 55 -16.15 -17.78 23.55
C VAL A 55 -15.31 -19.08 23.52
N PRO A 56 -13.98 -19.02 23.37
CA PRO A 56 -13.18 -20.23 23.51
C PRO A 56 -13.37 -20.76 24.94
N PRO A 57 -13.50 -22.08 25.13
CA PRO A 57 -13.59 -22.65 26.46
C PRO A 57 -12.40 -22.18 27.29
N LYS A 58 -12.66 -21.75 28.53
CA LYS A 58 -11.60 -21.52 29.52
C LYS A 58 -10.86 -22.83 29.69
N ASP A 59 -9.68 -22.89 29.11
CA ASP A 59 -8.76 -24.00 29.26
C ASP A 59 -7.96 -23.72 30.54
N ASP A 60 -8.49 -24.18 31.68
CA ASP A 60 -7.89 -24.03 33.02
C ASP A 60 -6.67 -24.96 33.21
N ARG A 61 -5.88 -25.19 32.15
CA ARG A 61 -4.66 -25.99 32.23
C ARG A 61 -3.52 -25.12 32.74
N ASP A 62 -3.22 -25.29 34.03
CA ASP A 62 -1.97 -24.87 34.66
C ASP A 62 -0.81 -25.51 33.87
N PHE A 63 -0.11 -24.68 33.09
CA PHE A 63 1.07 -25.09 32.33
C PHE A 63 2.29 -24.97 33.24
N ASP A 64 2.77 -26.11 33.74
CA ASP A 64 4.10 -26.21 34.34
C ASP A 64 5.18 -25.86 33.27
N ASP A 65 5.94 -24.81 33.56
CA ASP A 65 6.89 -24.11 32.67
C ASP A 65 8.30 -24.73 32.68
N ASP A 66 8.41 -26.06 32.74
CA ASP A 66 9.73 -26.73 32.94
C ASP A 66 10.25 -27.50 31.71
N GLY A 67 9.67 -27.30 30.52
CA GLY A 67 9.92 -28.18 29.36
C GLY A 67 10.69 -27.63 28.15
N VAL A 68 10.93 -26.30 28.02
CA VAL A 68 11.29 -25.71 26.70
C VAL A 68 12.80 -25.57 26.46
N ALA A 69 13.65 -25.82 27.46
CA ALA A 69 15.08 -25.53 27.34
C ALA A 69 15.91 -26.53 26.50
N ALA A 70 15.38 -27.70 26.11
CA ALA A 70 16.19 -28.78 25.52
C ALA A 70 16.12 -28.90 23.97
N ALA A 71 15.16 -28.26 23.29
CA ALA A 71 14.97 -28.44 21.84
C ALA A 71 15.72 -27.40 20.96
N ALA A 72 16.27 -26.34 21.56
CA ALA A 72 16.87 -25.23 20.81
C ALA A 72 18.28 -25.51 20.25
N ALA A 73 18.92 -26.63 20.60
CA ALA A 73 20.33 -26.87 20.30
C ALA A 73 20.61 -27.57 18.95
N ALA A 74 19.60 -28.03 18.19
CA ALA A 74 19.82 -28.87 17.01
C ALA A 74 19.34 -28.29 15.66
N ALA A 75 18.69 -27.14 15.64
CA ALA A 75 18.27 -26.50 14.39
C ALA A 75 19.40 -25.64 13.81
N VAL A 76 20.32 -26.26 13.06
CA VAL A 76 21.28 -25.53 12.23
C VAL A 76 20.49 -24.55 11.34
N PRO A 77 20.75 -23.22 11.39
CA PRO A 77 20.00 -22.27 10.59
C PRO A 77 20.26 -22.58 9.12
N ARG A 78 19.21 -22.95 8.36
CA ARG A 78 19.26 -23.05 6.89
C ARG A 78 19.32 -21.66 6.24
N CYS A 79 20.09 -20.75 6.82
CA CYS A 79 20.20 -19.37 6.38
C CYS A 79 21.26 -19.27 5.28
N LYS A 80 20.84 -19.09 4.03
CA LYS A 80 21.74 -18.81 2.89
C LYS A 80 22.31 -17.37 2.92
N ARG A 81 22.07 -16.61 3.99
CA ARG A 81 22.39 -15.19 4.15
C ARG A 81 23.11 -14.96 5.49
N PRO A 82 24.46 -15.11 5.54
CA PRO A 82 25.22 -14.97 6.78
C PRO A 82 25.14 -13.56 7.39
N ASP A 83 24.80 -12.54 6.60
CA ASP A 83 24.55 -11.18 7.07
C ASP A 83 23.31 -11.05 7.98
N LEU A 84 22.41 -12.03 7.96
CA LEU A 84 21.19 -12.05 8.78
C LEU A 84 21.33 -12.91 10.04
N LEU A 85 22.54 -13.40 10.36
CA LEU A 85 22.76 -14.27 11.53
C LEU A 85 22.39 -13.61 12.87
N HIS A 86 22.49 -12.29 12.97
CA HIS A 86 22.05 -11.54 14.17
C HIS A 86 20.52 -11.58 14.37
N LEU A 87 19.75 -11.76 13.29
CA LEU A 87 18.31 -12.04 13.35
C LEU A 87 18.02 -13.53 13.60
N ALA A 88 19.03 -14.40 13.57
CA ALA A 88 18.85 -15.81 13.92
C ALA A 88 18.91 -16.05 15.43
N CYS A 89 19.22 -15.03 16.24
CA CYS A 89 18.94 -15.06 17.67
C CYS A 89 17.41 -15.09 17.86
N PRO A 90 16.85 -16.10 18.55
CA PRO A 90 15.39 -16.27 18.70
C PRO A 90 14.69 -14.98 19.16
N ASP A 91 15.29 -14.29 20.13
CA ASP A 91 14.72 -13.08 20.72
C ASP A 91 14.77 -11.88 19.76
N GLY A 92 15.81 -11.80 18.94
CA GLY A 92 16.01 -10.70 17.99
C GLY A 92 15.04 -10.75 16.81
N ALA A 93 14.86 -11.93 16.19
CA ALA A 93 13.89 -12.10 15.10
C ALA A 93 12.46 -11.87 15.57
N ALA A 94 12.08 -12.46 16.71
CA ALA A 94 10.73 -12.34 17.23
C ALA A 94 10.36 -10.88 17.52
N ALA A 95 11.25 -10.12 18.19
CA ALA A 95 11.03 -8.71 18.47
C ALA A 95 10.90 -7.85 17.19
N VAL A 96 11.75 -8.11 16.18
CA VAL A 96 11.67 -7.39 14.89
C VAL A 96 10.39 -7.73 14.14
N ILE A 97 10.00 -9.01 14.08
CA ILE A 97 8.77 -9.45 13.42
C ILE A 97 7.56 -8.87 14.12
N GLU A 98 7.51 -8.90 15.45
CA GLU A 98 6.42 -8.31 16.23
C GLU A 98 6.31 -6.80 16.00
N ALA A 99 7.44 -6.08 16.00
CA ALA A 99 7.46 -4.64 15.69
C ALA A 99 6.95 -4.36 14.27
N LEU A 100 7.37 -5.14 13.27
CA LEU A 100 6.88 -5.02 11.89
C LEU A 100 5.38 -5.33 11.79
N VAL A 101 4.88 -6.30 12.55
CA VAL A 101 3.45 -6.62 12.62
C VAL A 101 2.66 -5.46 13.22
N LYS A 102 3.10 -4.92 14.36
CA LYS A 102 2.49 -3.77 15.04
C LYS A 102 2.45 -2.54 14.14
N VAL A 103 3.56 -2.18 13.49
CA VAL A 103 3.62 -1.06 12.55
C VAL A 103 2.72 -1.30 11.35
N GLY A 104 2.80 -2.49 10.73
CA GLY A 104 1.95 -2.83 9.58
C GLY A 104 0.46 -2.80 9.91
N LEU A 105 0.08 -3.27 11.11
CA LEU A 105 -1.30 -3.23 11.60
C LEU A 105 -1.75 -1.78 11.79
N LYS A 106 -0.98 -0.98 12.54
CA LYS A 106 -1.26 0.44 12.75
C LYS A 106 -1.47 1.18 11.43
N CYS A 107 -0.59 0.97 10.45
CA CYS A 107 -0.67 1.64 9.16
C CYS A 107 -1.87 1.19 8.31
N ILE A 108 -2.23 -0.10 8.30
CA ILE A 108 -3.35 -0.59 7.49
C ILE A 108 -4.72 -0.21 8.07
N THR A 109 -4.80 -0.08 9.40
CA THR A 109 -6.01 0.34 10.13
C THR A 109 -6.13 1.86 10.25
N ASP A 110 -5.08 2.61 9.90
CA ASP A 110 -5.11 4.08 9.90
C ASP A 110 -6.09 4.58 8.82
N GLU A 111 -7.12 5.30 9.25
CA GLU A 111 -8.06 6.05 8.39
C GLU A 111 -7.75 7.55 8.37
N GLY A 112 -6.63 7.95 8.98
CA GLY A 112 -6.18 9.33 9.04
C GLY A 112 -5.62 9.88 7.71
N PRO A 113 -5.04 11.08 7.76
CA PRO A 113 -4.63 11.84 6.58
C PRO A 113 -3.43 11.24 5.83
N MET A 114 -2.82 10.16 6.33
CA MET A 114 -1.74 9.43 5.64
C MET A 114 -2.20 8.89 4.28
N TRP A 115 -3.49 8.55 4.16
CA TRP A 115 -4.04 7.89 2.98
C TRP A 115 -4.86 8.84 2.13
N THR A 116 -4.39 9.08 0.90
CA THR A 116 -5.15 9.83 -0.10
C THR A 116 -5.87 8.85 -1.03
N PRO A 117 -7.20 8.89 -1.14
CA PRO A 117 -7.93 8.01 -2.07
C PRO A 117 -7.53 8.33 -3.51
N VAL A 118 -7.46 7.32 -4.37
CA VAL A 118 -7.34 7.55 -5.81
C VAL A 118 -8.68 8.05 -6.37
N ARG A 119 -8.66 8.70 -7.55
CA ARG A 119 -9.86 9.33 -8.16
C ARG A 119 -11.10 8.44 -8.20
N ASP A 120 -10.95 7.15 -8.56
CA ASP A 120 -12.10 6.24 -8.62
C ASP A 120 -12.65 5.90 -7.24
N THR A 121 -11.77 5.71 -6.26
CA THR A 121 -12.12 5.51 -4.84
C THR A 121 -12.77 6.75 -4.26
N GLU A 122 -12.22 7.94 -4.52
CA GLU A 122 -12.83 9.22 -4.13
C GLU A 122 -14.24 9.37 -4.67
N ARG A 123 -14.46 9.04 -5.96
CA ARG A 123 -15.79 9.07 -6.59
C ARG A 123 -16.78 8.06 -5.98
N ILE A 124 -16.30 6.90 -5.53
CA ILE A 124 -17.14 5.91 -4.83
C ILE A 124 -17.50 6.44 -3.44
N LEU A 125 -16.50 6.88 -2.68
CA LEU A 125 -16.68 7.38 -1.32
C LEU A 125 -17.51 8.67 -1.26
N SER A 126 -17.43 9.55 -2.26
CA SER A 126 -18.23 10.79 -2.30
C SER A 126 -19.73 10.55 -2.43
N LYS A 127 -20.15 9.36 -2.86
CA LYS A 127 -21.56 8.96 -2.95
C LYS A 127 -22.07 8.32 -1.67
N ARG A 128 -21.17 7.99 -0.74
CA ARG A 128 -21.51 7.35 0.53
C ARG A 128 -21.79 8.39 1.59
N VAL A 129 -22.66 8.01 2.52
CA VAL A 129 -22.76 8.73 3.79
C VAL A 129 -21.41 8.54 4.50
N PRO A 130 -20.75 9.62 4.96
CA PRO A 130 -19.53 9.49 5.75
C PRO A 130 -19.76 8.53 6.90
N ALA A 131 -18.75 7.72 7.22
CA ALA A 131 -18.83 6.79 8.34
C ALA A 131 -19.31 7.55 9.60
N PRO A 132 -20.40 7.11 10.24
CA PRO A 132 -21.05 7.86 11.32
C PRO A 132 -20.17 7.96 12.56
N GLU A 133 -19.26 7.00 12.76
CA GLU A 133 -18.46 6.88 13.98
C GLU A 133 -16.94 6.91 13.68
N PRO A 134 -16.15 7.67 14.46
CA PRO A 134 -14.70 7.58 14.48
C PRO A 134 -14.25 6.14 14.75
N GLY A 135 -13.65 5.50 13.76
CA GLY A 135 -13.17 4.11 13.86
C GLY A 135 -13.93 3.11 12.99
N GLU A 136 -15.05 3.50 12.40
CA GLU A 136 -15.70 2.67 11.38
C GLU A 136 -15.00 2.85 10.02
N TRP A 137 -14.53 1.75 9.44
CA TRP A 137 -13.70 1.80 8.24
C TRP A 137 -14.54 1.97 6.98
N ASN A 138 -13.96 2.61 5.97
CA ASN A 138 -14.52 2.57 4.62
C ASN A 138 -14.44 1.13 4.07
N ARG A 139 -15.57 0.42 4.14
CA ARG A 139 -15.73 -0.95 3.62
C ARG A 139 -16.04 -0.91 2.13
N ALA A 140 -15.57 -1.89 1.38
CA ALA A 140 -16.05 -2.10 0.01
C ALA A 140 -17.49 -2.62 0.07
N GLU A 141 -18.38 -2.11 -0.79
CA GLU A 141 -19.74 -2.65 -0.92
C GLU A 141 -19.78 -3.69 -2.04
N GLY A 142 -20.31 -4.87 -1.74
CA GLY A 142 -20.36 -5.98 -2.69
C GLY A 142 -18.98 -6.59 -3.00
N PHE A 143 -18.93 -7.45 -4.02
CA PHE A 143 -17.74 -8.25 -4.37
C PHE A 143 -16.92 -7.67 -5.54
N SER A 144 -17.47 -6.72 -6.29
CA SER A 144 -16.81 -6.11 -7.45
C SER A 144 -16.01 -4.85 -7.09
N GLU A 145 -16.22 -4.31 -5.90
CA GLU A 145 -15.63 -3.05 -5.50
C GLU A 145 -14.25 -3.24 -4.88
N VAL A 146 -13.30 -2.45 -5.37
CA VAL A 146 -11.96 -2.33 -4.80
C VAL A 146 -11.67 -0.86 -4.56
N LEU A 147 -11.41 -0.52 -3.30
CA LEU A 147 -11.02 0.81 -2.88
C LEU A 147 -9.49 0.87 -2.78
N VAL A 148 -8.89 1.95 -3.28
CA VAL A 148 -7.45 2.12 -3.37
C VAL A 148 -7.04 3.50 -2.87
N TRP A 149 -6.01 3.52 -2.03
CA TRP A 149 -5.40 4.73 -1.50
C TRP A 149 -3.91 4.70 -1.77
N GLN A 150 -3.34 5.89 -1.92
CA GLN A 150 -1.91 6.11 -2.00
C GLN A 150 -1.45 6.88 -0.76
N GLY A 151 -0.27 6.56 -0.27
CA GLY A 151 0.34 7.20 0.88
C GLY A 151 1.86 7.19 0.80
N LYS A 152 2.49 7.75 1.82
CA LYS A 152 3.95 7.73 2.02
C LYS A 152 4.21 7.52 3.51
N PHE A 153 5.21 6.72 3.85
CA PHE A 153 5.66 6.62 5.23
C PHE A 153 6.65 7.73 5.56
N ASP A 154 6.47 8.38 6.70
CA ASP A 154 7.33 9.48 7.16
C ASP A 154 8.09 9.11 8.44
N HIS A 155 8.86 8.03 8.38
CA HIS A 155 9.67 7.52 9.51
C HIS A 155 11.19 7.64 9.27
N GLY A 156 11.62 8.30 8.18
CA GLY A 156 13.05 8.52 7.87
C GLY A 156 13.91 7.27 7.63
N GLY A 157 13.31 6.08 7.54
CA GLY A 157 14.00 4.79 7.39
C GLY A 157 13.98 4.26 5.96
N TYR A 158 14.53 3.06 5.76
CA TYR A 158 14.53 2.42 4.43
C TYR A 158 13.11 2.31 3.86
N GLY A 159 12.95 2.73 2.60
CA GLY A 159 11.67 2.66 1.89
C GLY A 159 10.68 3.78 2.23
N CYS A 160 11.00 4.73 3.12
CA CYS A 160 10.13 5.87 3.41
C CYS A 160 9.84 6.72 2.15
N ASP A 161 10.79 6.79 1.23
CA ASP A 161 10.65 7.52 -0.04
C ASP A 161 9.80 6.81 -1.09
N LEU A 162 9.45 5.54 -0.86
CA LEU A 162 8.65 4.76 -1.79
C LEU A 162 7.16 5.06 -1.59
N PRO A 163 6.38 5.22 -2.67
CA PRO A 163 4.93 5.34 -2.56
C PRO A 163 4.36 4.02 -2.04
N VAL A 164 3.41 4.14 -1.12
CA VAL A 164 2.69 3.00 -0.54
C VAL A 164 1.29 2.99 -1.11
N VAL A 165 0.80 1.80 -1.43
CA VAL A 165 -0.58 1.60 -1.90
C VAL A 165 -1.31 0.74 -0.88
N LYS A 166 -2.45 1.24 -0.41
CA LYS A 166 -3.43 0.50 0.40
C LYS A 166 -4.59 0.15 -0.52
N ALA A 167 -5.02 -1.10 -0.50
CA ALA A 167 -6.18 -1.56 -1.23
C ALA A 167 -7.11 -2.34 -0.30
N ARG A 168 -8.41 -2.18 -0.49
CA ARG A 168 -9.45 -2.93 0.23
C ARG A 168 -10.47 -3.45 -0.77
N GLY A 169 -10.96 -4.65 -0.53
CA GLY A 169 -12.00 -5.29 -1.31
C GLY A 169 -12.50 -6.53 -0.58
N ASN A 170 -13.72 -6.94 -0.90
CA ASN A 170 -14.31 -8.13 -0.30
C ASN A 170 -13.94 -9.36 -1.13
N VAL A 171 -13.55 -10.45 -0.45
CA VAL A 171 -13.21 -11.72 -1.11
C VAL A 171 -14.15 -12.80 -0.62
N THR A 172 -14.79 -13.50 -1.56
CA THR A 172 -15.69 -14.64 -1.28
C THR A 172 -14.89 -15.91 -1.00
N ALA A 173 -14.03 -15.89 0.02
CA ALA A 173 -13.26 -17.05 0.44
C ALA A 173 -12.98 -17.01 1.94
N PRO A 174 -12.93 -18.15 2.63
CA PRO A 174 -12.46 -18.21 4.01
C PRO A 174 -11.04 -17.64 4.14
N ALA A 175 -10.77 -16.90 5.22
CA ALA A 175 -9.52 -16.18 5.43
C ALA A 175 -8.31 -17.12 5.38
N ARG A 176 -8.47 -18.32 5.95
CA ARG A 176 -7.42 -19.35 5.93
C ARG A 176 -7.06 -19.78 4.51
N LYS A 177 -8.05 -20.07 3.66
CA LYS A 177 -7.80 -20.46 2.26
C LYS A 177 -7.12 -19.35 1.46
N LEU A 178 -7.51 -18.09 1.70
CA LEU A 178 -6.90 -16.96 1.04
C LEU A 178 -5.46 -16.74 1.53
N LEU A 179 -5.20 -16.88 2.83
CA LEU A 179 -3.87 -16.83 3.41
C LEU A 179 -2.97 -17.94 2.84
N ASP A 180 -3.46 -19.17 2.78
CA ASP A 180 -2.72 -20.32 2.23
C ASP A 180 -2.35 -20.07 0.75
N LEU A 181 -3.28 -19.54 -0.06
CA LEU A 181 -3.02 -19.15 -1.45
C LEU A 181 -1.97 -18.02 -1.53
N LEU A 182 -2.06 -16.99 -0.68
CA LEU A 182 -1.13 -15.88 -0.70
C LEU A 182 0.26 -16.25 -0.18
N LEU A 183 0.38 -17.20 0.73
CA LEU A 183 1.65 -17.70 1.25
C LEU A 183 2.32 -18.68 0.29
N ASP A 184 1.57 -19.42 -0.53
CA ASP A 184 2.14 -20.37 -1.47
C ASP A 184 2.85 -19.67 -2.66
N SER A 185 4.18 -19.75 -2.69
CA SER A 185 5.00 -19.14 -3.75
C SER A 185 4.91 -19.86 -5.11
N GLY A 186 4.56 -21.14 -5.14
CA GLY A 186 4.30 -21.89 -6.37
C GLY A 186 3.05 -21.40 -7.09
N ARG A 187 2.07 -20.90 -6.33
CA ARG A 187 0.75 -20.48 -6.83
C ARG A 187 0.63 -18.98 -7.12
N VAL A 188 1.73 -18.21 -7.01
CA VAL A 188 1.72 -16.74 -7.23
C VAL A 188 1.16 -16.33 -8.59
N LYS A 189 1.33 -17.17 -9.61
CA LYS A 189 0.85 -16.91 -10.98
C LYS A 189 -0.65 -17.09 -11.14
N GLU A 190 -1.31 -17.79 -10.23
CA GLU A 190 -2.77 -17.99 -10.26
C GLU A 190 -3.51 -16.68 -10.00
N TYR A 191 -3.03 -15.88 -9.03
CA TYR A 191 -3.68 -14.63 -8.64
C TYR A 191 -2.94 -13.37 -9.11
N ASN A 192 -1.65 -13.44 -9.44
CA ASN A 192 -0.88 -12.30 -9.93
C ASN A 192 -0.33 -12.56 -11.34
N LYS A 193 -1.11 -12.16 -12.35
CA LYS A 193 -0.75 -12.26 -13.78
C LYS A 193 0.52 -11.51 -14.16
N MET A 194 0.93 -10.52 -13.36
CA MET A 194 2.14 -9.73 -13.59
C MET A 194 3.40 -10.34 -12.93
N SER A 195 3.22 -11.38 -12.12
CA SER A 195 4.32 -12.10 -11.48
C SER A 195 5.01 -13.02 -12.48
N LEU A 196 6.34 -12.91 -12.57
CA LEU A 196 7.19 -13.88 -13.27
C LEU A 196 7.51 -15.09 -12.40
N GLY A 197 7.36 -14.95 -11.08
CA GLY A 197 7.61 -15.99 -10.09
C GLY A 197 7.88 -15.39 -8.72
N ARG A 198 7.84 -16.24 -7.70
CA ARG A 198 8.19 -15.91 -6.32
C ARG A 198 9.03 -17.03 -5.76
N LYS A 199 10.11 -16.70 -5.07
CA LYS A 199 11.01 -17.65 -4.44
C LYS A 199 11.10 -17.38 -2.95
N ASP A 200 10.95 -18.41 -2.15
CA ASP A 200 11.14 -18.34 -0.70
C ASP A 200 12.65 -18.46 -0.42
N GLU A 201 13.24 -17.41 0.16
CA GLU A 201 14.69 -17.33 0.40
C GLU A 201 15.04 -17.76 1.83
N TYR A 202 14.15 -17.50 2.79
CA TYR A 202 14.37 -17.82 4.20
C TYR A 202 13.06 -18.01 4.96
N TYR A 203 13.00 -18.95 5.89
CA TYR A 203 11.85 -19.18 6.78
C TYR A 203 12.30 -18.92 8.22
N PHE A 204 11.54 -18.09 8.93
CA PHE A 204 11.68 -17.90 10.37
C PHE A 204 10.76 -18.87 11.11
N GLN A 205 9.52 -19.02 10.62
CA GLN A 205 8.53 -19.96 11.13
C GLN A 205 7.62 -20.44 10.00
N GLU A 206 7.41 -21.75 9.94
CA GLU A 206 6.39 -22.39 9.12
C GLU A 206 5.14 -22.64 9.98
N GLY A 207 3.96 -22.78 9.37
CA GLY A 207 2.72 -22.99 10.12
C GLY A 207 2.15 -21.73 10.79
N VAL A 208 0.82 -21.58 10.72
CA VAL A 208 0.13 -20.45 11.37
C VAL A 208 -0.03 -20.67 12.88
N GLU A 209 -0.18 -21.94 13.29
CA GLU A 209 -0.43 -22.34 14.69
C GLU A 209 0.85 -22.61 15.48
N ASP A 210 1.97 -22.76 14.79
CA ASP A 210 3.26 -23.10 15.37
C ASP A 210 3.76 -21.93 16.24
N ARG A 211 4.64 -22.23 17.21
CA ARG A 211 5.19 -21.22 18.15
C ARG A 211 6.68 -21.33 18.38
N ASP A 212 7.36 -22.15 17.58
CA ASP A 212 8.75 -22.53 17.82
C ASP A 212 9.73 -21.34 17.74
N ALA A 213 9.37 -20.28 17.00
CA ALA A 213 10.21 -19.10 16.83
C ALA A 213 9.85 -17.93 17.76
N GLY A 214 9.02 -18.16 18.80
CA GLY A 214 8.66 -17.13 19.77
C GLY A 214 7.60 -16.12 19.29
N PHE A 215 6.96 -16.37 18.15
CA PHE A 215 5.81 -15.59 17.67
C PHE A 215 4.76 -16.52 17.05
N ARG A 216 3.54 -16.01 16.84
CA ARG A 216 2.46 -16.75 16.15
C ARG A 216 2.40 -16.36 14.68
N GLY A 217 2.13 -17.34 13.82
CA GLY A 217 1.94 -17.12 12.38
C GLY A 217 3.14 -17.51 11.52
N VAL A 218 3.02 -17.25 10.22
CA VAL A 218 4.08 -17.57 9.24
C VAL A 218 4.93 -16.33 8.98
N ALA A 219 6.24 -16.46 9.12
CA ALA A 219 7.18 -15.41 8.73
C ALA A 219 8.29 -15.98 7.85
N LYS A 220 8.43 -15.39 6.66
CA LYS A 220 9.43 -15.77 5.67
C LYS A 220 9.86 -14.59 4.80
N ILE A 221 11.08 -14.68 4.28
CA ILE A 221 11.62 -13.74 3.30
C ILE A 221 11.35 -14.29 1.91
N VAL A 222 10.64 -13.52 1.09
CA VAL A 222 10.31 -13.88 -0.29
C VAL A 222 10.95 -12.92 -1.28
N ARG A 223 11.49 -13.46 -2.37
CA ARG A 223 11.95 -12.69 -3.52
C ARG A 223 10.94 -12.82 -4.65
N GLY A 224 10.21 -11.74 -4.90
CA GLY A 224 9.30 -11.63 -6.05
C GLY A 224 10.04 -11.18 -7.31
N SER A 225 9.68 -11.75 -8.46
CA SER A 225 10.08 -11.28 -9.78
C SER A 225 8.83 -10.82 -10.53
N VAL A 226 8.81 -9.59 -11.01
CA VAL A 226 7.63 -9.00 -11.69
C VAL A 226 8.00 -8.54 -13.09
N LYS A 227 7.06 -8.68 -14.03
CA LYS A 227 7.21 -8.12 -15.37
C LYS A 227 6.88 -6.63 -15.31
N PRO A 228 7.82 -5.72 -15.58
CA PRO A 228 7.49 -4.30 -15.63
C PRO A 228 6.44 -4.07 -16.75
N PRO A 229 5.41 -3.25 -16.50
CA PRO A 229 4.43 -2.93 -17.53
C PRO A 229 5.14 -2.22 -18.69
N ILE A 230 5.09 -2.83 -19.88
CA ILE A 230 5.62 -2.22 -21.11
C ILE A 230 4.62 -1.17 -21.56
N ILE A 231 4.86 0.09 -21.22
CA ILE A 231 4.09 1.21 -21.76
C ILE A 231 4.57 1.41 -23.20
N ARG A 232 3.80 0.93 -24.17
CA ARG A 232 3.97 1.32 -25.58
C ARG A 232 3.55 2.78 -25.70
N LYS A 233 4.47 3.62 -26.16
CA LYS A 233 4.21 5.04 -26.45
C LYS A 233 3.34 5.19 -27.68
#